data_AF-A0A5C5YR69-F1
#
_entry.id   AF-A0A5C5YR69-F1
#
_cell.length_a   1.000
_cell.length_b   1.000
_cell.length_c   1.000
_cell.angle_alpha   90.00
_cell.angle_beta   90.00
_cell.angle_gamma   90.00
#
_symmetry.space_group_name_H-M   'P 1'
#
loop_
_entity.id
_entity.type
_entity.pdbx_description
1 polymer ?
#
loop_
_entity_poly.entity_id
_entity_poly.type
_entity_poly.pdbx_seq_one_letter_code
_entity_poly.pdbx_strand_id
1 'polypeptide(L)'
;MRRFHLQHAVACVLAAAVAAGSSTAYGHGGGGDIALFATDGQADLGFAILDDDDDLQVVFDPDENVFLSVLLPQAPNPVVPWDFGSPEPGLDANEGSLPPSAEIVMNLIELQYWNGAGPMSFSSLTGVSGGVAPQPLQSFPDGGFHSHPLFGVEGAGAAPPAGVYVGKLTVSVEGLSDSDPYYMVSLISDSVTAITDEDHRIEAAEAIGALVRNYAADPLASPTPVYEGVDFTYYAEAVMHVRGMASVPEPASGVLVALCLAFGAAARVQRSSF
;
A
#
# COMPACT_ATOMS: atom_id res chain seq x y z
N MET A 1 -37.39 -17.23 33.73
CA MET A 1 -37.34 -16.76 32.32
C MET A 1 -36.21 -15.76 32.00
N ARG A 2 -35.41 -15.26 32.95
CA ARG A 2 -34.29 -14.32 32.65
C ARG A 2 -33.01 -14.95 32.08
N ARG A 3 -32.82 -16.27 32.15
CA ARG A 3 -31.56 -16.94 31.74
C ARG A 3 -31.44 -17.22 30.23
N PHE A 4 -32.55 -17.24 29.49
CA PHE A 4 -32.56 -17.61 28.07
C PHE A 4 -32.07 -16.49 27.13
N HIS A 5 -32.26 -15.23 27.50
CA HIS A 5 -31.85 -14.08 26.67
C HIS A 5 -30.35 -13.79 26.73
N LEU A 6 -29.68 -14.15 27.83
CA LEU A 6 -28.24 -13.91 27.98
C LEU A 6 -27.41 -14.89 27.12
N GLN A 7 -27.88 -16.13 26.96
CA GLN A 7 -27.16 -17.16 26.19
C GLN A 7 -27.18 -16.90 24.68
N HIS A 8 -28.27 -16.34 24.13
CA HIS A 8 -28.36 -16.01 22.71
C HIS A 8 -27.53 -14.78 22.34
N ALA A 9 -27.50 -13.76 23.20
CA ALA A 9 -26.66 -12.58 22.98
C ALA A 9 -25.16 -12.92 22.97
N VAL A 10 -24.72 -13.81 23.85
CA VAL A 10 -23.31 -14.26 23.92
C VAL A 10 -22.92 -15.10 22.70
N ALA A 11 -23.82 -15.97 22.20
CA ALA A 11 -23.55 -16.78 21.02
C ALA A 11 -23.43 -15.95 19.73
N CYS A 12 -24.23 -14.89 19.56
CA CYS A 12 -24.11 -13.99 18.41
C CYS A 12 -22.84 -13.13 18.44
N VAL A 13 -22.38 -12.71 19.62
CA VAL A 13 -21.11 -11.98 19.78
C VAL A 13 -19.91 -12.89 19.49
N LEU A 14 -19.94 -14.15 19.91
CA LEU A 14 -18.87 -15.12 19.63
C LEU A 14 -18.85 -15.57 18.16
N ALA A 15 -19.99 -15.69 17.48
CA ALA A 15 -20.03 -16.04 16.06
C ALA A 15 -19.54 -14.89 15.15
N ALA A 16 -19.80 -13.64 15.54
CA ALA A 16 -19.27 -12.47 14.82
C ALA A 16 -17.74 -12.30 14.99
N ALA A 17 -17.18 -12.77 16.10
CA ALA A 17 -15.73 -12.73 16.33
C ALA A 17 -14.92 -13.78 15.53
N VAL A 18 -15.59 -14.79 14.96
CA VAL A 18 -14.93 -15.87 14.19
C VAL A 18 -15.01 -15.63 12.67
N ALA A 19 -15.86 -14.69 12.22
CA ALA A 19 -15.98 -14.34 10.81
C ALA A 19 -15.06 -13.17 10.38
N ALA A 20 -14.43 -12.47 11.33
CA ALA A 20 -13.27 -11.62 11.06
C ALA A 20 -12.04 -12.51 10.91
N GLY A 21 -12.05 -13.41 9.92
CA GLY A 21 -10.84 -14.06 9.48
C GLY A 21 -9.98 -12.95 8.91
N SER A 22 -8.97 -12.52 9.68
CA SER A 22 -7.91 -11.67 9.18
C SER A 22 -7.45 -12.25 7.85
N SER A 23 -7.72 -11.56 6.75
CA SER A 23 -6.94 -11.77 5.54
C SER A 23 -5.50 -11.61 6.00
N THR A 24 -4.74 -12.69 5.90
CA THR A 24 -3.32 -12.65 6.16
C THR A 24 -2.73 -11.79 5.05
N ALA A 25 -2.68 -10.47 5.28
CA ALA A 25 -1.99 -9.52 4.44
C ALA A 25 -0.51 -9.88 4.56
N TYR A 26 -0.04 -10.61 3.57
CA TYR A 26 1.35 -10.98 3.47
C TYR A 26 2.11 -9.77 2.96
N GLY A 27 2.57 -8.92 3.88
CA GLY A 27 3.48 -7.85 3.53
C GLY A 27 4.72 -8.41 2.84
N HIS A 28 4.72 -8.30 1.50
CA HIS A 28 5.80 -8.29 0.51
C HIS A 28 6.70 -7.02 0.63
N GLY A 29 7.97 -6.91 0.19
CA GLY A 29 8.73 -5.64 0.22
C GLY A 29 10.21 -5.79 -0.16
N GLY A 30 10.56 -5.21 -1.31
CA GLY A 30 11.75 -5.57 -2.09
C GLY A 30 11.39 -6.72 -3.04
N GLY A 31 11.05 -6.40 -4.30
CA GLY A 31 11.03 -7.37 -5.40
C GLY A 31 9.68 -7.84 -5.94
N GLY A 32 8.69 -6.97 -6.19
CA GLY A 32 7.49 -7.43 -6.89
C GLY A 32 6.73 -6.27 -7.51
N ASP A 33 6.36 -6.44 -8.78
CA ASP A 33 5.59 -5.48 -9.53
C ASP A 33 4.16 -5.34 -8.95
N ILE A 34 3.57 -4.18 -9.16
CA ILE A 34 2.15 -3.94 -8.94
C ILE A 34 1.41 -4.54 -10.14
N ALA A 35 0.54 -5.52 -9.91
CA ALA A 35 -0.35 -6.03 -10.95
C ALA A 35 -1.35 -4.94 -11.34
N LEU A 36 -1.50 -4.69 -12.64
CA LEU A 36 -2.46 -3.79 -13.24
C LEU A 36 -3.34 -4.57 -14.22
N PHE A 37 -4.65 -4.52 -14.05
CA PHE A 37 -5.60 -5.28 -14.86
C PHE A 37 -6.94 -4.54 -14.99
N ALA A 38 -7.80 -5.02 -15.89
CA ALA A 38 -9.14 -4.48 -16.07
C ALA A 38 -10.19 -5.39 -15.44
N THR A 39 -10.98 -4.85 -14.51
CA THR A 39 -12.13 -5.53 -13.89
C THR A 39 -13.37 -4.69 -14.05
N ASP A 40 -14.45 -5.25 -14.62
CA ASP A 40 -15.76 -4.59 -14.75
C ASP A 40 -15.73 -3.16 -15.37
N GLY A 41 -14.75 -2.90 -16.26
CA GLY A 41 -14.57 -1.61 -16.93
C GLY A 41 -13.76 -0.58 -16.13
N GLN A 42 -13.14 -0.99 -15.03
CA GLN A 42 -12.25 -0.19 -14.17
C GLN A 42 -10.82 -0.72 -14.27
N ALA A 43 -9.83 0.17 -14.16
CA ALA A 43 -8.45 -0.20 -13.91
C ALA A 43 -8.32 -0.65 -12.46
N ASP A 44 -7.76 -1.83 -12.22
CA ASP A 44 -7.67 -2.41 -10.90
C ASP A 44 -6.23 -2.79 -10.59
N LEU A 45 -5.90 -2.85 -9.31
CA LEU A 45 -4.55 -3.00 -8.82
C LEU A 45 -4.48 -4.14 -7.83
N GLY A 46 -3.34 -4.80 -7.80
CA GLY A 46 -3.01 -5.74 -6.76
C GLY A 46 -1.53 -6.01 -6.75
N PHE A 47 -1.13 -7.04 -6.03
CA PHE A 47 0.26 -7.48 -6.05
C PHE A 47 0.51 -8.46 -7.21
N ALA A 48 1.51 -8.20 -8.05
CA ALA A 48 2.04 -9.19 -9.00
C ALA A 48 3.22 -9.90 -8.32
N ILE A 49 3.33 -11.22 -8.53
CA ILE A 49 4.55 -11.96 -8.22
C ILE A 49 5.24 -12.24 -9.55
N LEU A 50 6.51 -11.89 -9.67
CA LEU A 50 7.37 -12.29 -10.78
C LEU A 50 8.52 -13.14 -10.26
N ASP A 51 8.76 -14.31 -10.90
CA ASP A 51 10.08 -14.89 -11.20
C ASP A 51 9.89 -16.10 -12.17
N ASP A 52 10.96 -16.61 -12.75
CA ASP A 52 11.38 -16.52 -14.14
C ASP A 52 10.72 -17.53 -15.12
N ASP A 53 9.65 -18.22 -14.72
CA ASP A 53 9.06 -19.39 -15.43
C ASP A 53 7.52 -19.53 -15.21
N ASP A 54 6.75 -18.44 -15.21
CA ASP A 54 5.40 -18.34 -14.63
C ASP A 54 4.24 -19.18 -15.25
N ASP A 55 4.20 -20.49 -14.95
CA ASP A 55 2.99 -21.33 -14.99
C ASP A 55 2.12 -21.18 -13.72
N LEU A 56 2.54 -20.36 -12.75
CA LEU A 56 1.94 -20.30 -11.42
C LEU A 56 2.06 -18.91 -10.77
N GLN A 57 1.18 -17.98 -11.17
CA GLN A 57 0.81 -16.82 -10.34
C GLN A 57 0.08 -17.32 -9.09
N VAL A 58 0.80 -17.81 -8.07
CA VAL A 58 0.18 -18.58 -6.98
C VAL A 58 -0.64 -17.70 -6.02
N VAL A 59 -0.35 -16.40 -5.89
CA VAL A 59 -1.05 -15.52 -4.95
C VAL A 59 -1.15 -14.09 -5.47
N PHE A 60 -2.11 -13.85 -6.36
CA PHE A 60 -2.60 -12.50 -6.68
C PHE A 60 -3.60 -12.08 -5.59
N ASP A 61 -3.34 -10.95 -4.92
CA ASP A 61 -4.27 -10.35 -3.96
C ASP A 61 -4.74 -8.97 -4.48
N PRO A 62 -5.98 -8.85 -4.96
CA PRO A 62 -6.55 -7.58 -5.43
C PRO A 62 -6.82 -6.61 -4.27
N ASP A 63 -6.80 -7.07 -3.02
CA ASP A 63 -7.07 -6.22 -1.87
C ASP A 63 -5.78 -5.53 -1.34
N GLU A 64 -4.60 -5.86 -1.87
CA GLU A 64 -3.35 -5.17 -1.49
C GLU A 64 -3.27 -3.79 -2.16
N ASN A 65 -3.31 -2.75 -1.34
CA ASN A 65 -3.31 -1.36 -1.79
C ASN A 65 -2.24 -0.51 -1.09
N VAL A 66 -1.27 -1.13 -0.40
CA VAL A 66 -0.16 -0.43 0.27
C VAL A 66 1.17 -1.04 -0.13
N PHE A 67 1.92 -0.30 -0.94
CA PHE A 67 3.24 -0.67 -1.44
C PHE A 67 4.32 0.13 -0.71
N LEU A 68 5.55 -0.40 -0.66
CA LEU A 68 6.67 0.21 0.06
C LEU A 68 7.89 0.35 -0.83
N SER A 69 8.67 1.41 -0.61
CA SER A 69 9.94 1.65 -1.33
C SER A 69 10.94 2.46 -0.49
N VAL A 70 12.23 2.25 -0.73
CA VAL A 70 13.30 3.10 -0.18
C VAL A 70 13.83 3.97 -1.32
N LEU A 71 13.81 5.29 -1.14
CA LEU A 71 14.17 6.26 -2.19
C LEU A 71 15.67 6.57 -2.16
N LEU A 72 16.28 6.70 -3.34
CA LEU A 72 17.66 7.12 -3.51
C LEU A 72 17.79 8.51 -4.13
N PRO A 73 18.86 9.23 -3.78
CA PRO A 73 19.26 10.42 -4.51
C PRO A 73 19.69 10.03 -5.91
N GLN A 74 19.08 10.63 -6.92
CA GLN A 74 19.43 10.42 -8.32
C GLN A 74 19.78 11.74 -8.99
N ALA A 75 20.58 11.68 -10.06
CA ALA A 75 20.98 12.89 -10.76
C ALA A 75 19.72 13.61 -11.28
N PRO A 76 19.61 14.94 -11.15
CA PRO A 76 18.40 15.67 -11.52
C PRO A 76 18.07 15.43 -13.00
N ASN A 77 17.05 14.62 -13.25
CA ASN A 77 16.36 14.49 -14.52
C ASN A 77 15.26 15.57 -14.55
N PRO A 78 15.05 16.33 -15.64
CA PRO A 78 14.13 17.48 -15.72
C PRO A 78 12.65 17.28 -15.32
N VAL A 79 12.25 16.12 -14.79
CA VAL A 79 10.84 15.80 -14.47
C VAL A 79 10.61 15.42 -13.01
N VAL A 80 11.52 14.71 -12.30
CA VAL A 80 11.45 14.47 -10.84
C VAL A 80 12.87 14.16 -10.30
N PRO A 81 13.46 14.94 -9.36
CA PRO A 81 14.86 14.81 -8.92
C PRO A 81 15.19 13.71 -7.89
N TRP A 82 14.36 12.69 -7.69
CA TRP A 82 14.64 11.56 -6.79
C TRP A 82 14.05 10.27 -7.38
N ASP A 83 14.83 9.19 -7.38
CA ASP A 83 14.48 7.91 -8.03
C ASP A 83 14.63 6.76 -7.01
N PHE A 84 14.12 5.58 -7.31
CA PHE A 84 14.05 4.48 -6.35
C PHE A 84 15.44 3.92 -6.03
N GLY A 85 15.54 3.27 -4.87
CA GLY A 85 16.71 2.48 -4.52
C GLY A 85 16.77 1.07 -4.99
N SER A 86 15.75 0.69 -5.71
CA SER A 86 15.57 -0.59 -6.33
C SER A 86 14.74 -0.34 -7.59
N PRO A 87 14.84 -1.16 -8.64
CA PRO A 87 13.88 -1.11 -9.75
C PRO A 87 12.41 -1.31 -9.31
N GLU A 88 12.16 -1.59 -8.03
CA GLU A 88 10.88 -2.09 -7.51
C GLU A 88 10.20 -1.15 -6.51
N PRO A 89 8.85 -1.15 -6.45
CA PRO A 89 7.96 -1.96 -7.28
C PRO A 89 7.79 -1.36 -8.69
N GLY A 90 7.82 -2.20 -9.73
CA GLY A 90 7.31 -1.83 -11.05
C GLY A 90 5.79 -2.01 -11.17
N LEU A 91 5.30 -2.05 -12.41
CA LEU A 91 3.94 -2.36 -12.78
C LEU A 91 3.97 -3.44 -13.86
N ASP A 92 3.10 -4.43 -13.71
CA ASP A 92 2.99 -5.56 -14.63
C ASP A 92 1.53 -5.86 -14.98
N ALA A 93 1.29 -6.30 -16.20
CA ALA A 93 0.00 -6.78 -16.67
C ALA A 93 0.20 -7.95 -17.65
N ASN A 94 -0.53 -9.04 -17.41
CA ASN A 94 -0.58 -10.16 -18.34
C ASN A 94 -1.21 -9.75 -19.68
N GLU A 95 -0.83 -10.44 -20.75
CA GLU A 95 -1.50 -10.33 -22.05
C GLU A 95 -3.03 -10.39 -21.91
N GLY A 96 -3.74 -9.47 -22.57
CA GLY A 96 -5.19 -9.36 -22.56
C GLY A 96 -5.80 -8.76 -21.29
N SER A 97 -5.00 -8.39 -20.29
CA SER A 97 -5.50 -7.80 -19.03
C SER A 97 -5.87 -6.33 -19.17
N LEU A 98 -5.27 -5.62 -20.12
CA LEU A 98 -5.55 -4.21 -20.40
C LEU A 98 -6.03 -4.01 -21.84
N PRO A 99 -6.68 -2.88 -22.16
CA PRO A 99 -6.96 -2.53 -23.54
C PRO A 99 -5.64 -2.39 -24.33
N PRO A 100 -5.55 -2.91 -25.57
CA PRO A 100 -4.36 -2.83 -26.41
C PRO A 100 -3.88 -1.39 -26.64
N SER A 101 -2.59 -1.15 -26.47
CA SER A 101 -1.96 0.16 -26.73
C SER A 101 -2.58 1.34 -25.99
N ALA A 102 -3.24 1.06 -24.85
CA ALA A 102 -3.84 2.06 -23.98
C ALA A 102 -2.77 2.91 -23.30
N GLU A 103 -3.04 4.21 -23.21
CA GLU A 103 -2.28 5.11 -22.35
C GLU A 103 -2.52 4.77 -20.87
N ILE A 104 -1.45 4.76 -20.06
CA ILE A 104 -1.48 4.50 -18.62
C ILE A 104 -0.84 5.68 -17.88
N VAL A 105 -1.54 6.21 -16.87
CA VAL A 105 -1.13 7.37 -16.06
C VAL A 105 -1.31 7.04 -14.58
N MET A 106 -0.30 7.29 -13.75
CA MET A 106 -0.45 7.22 -12.29
C MET A 106 -0.58 8.64 -11.74
N ASN A 107 -1.69 8.90 -11.04
CA ASN A 107 -2.06 10.20 -10.53
C ASN A 107 -1.76 10.28 -9.04
N LEU A 108 -0.89 11.20 -8.62
CA LEU A 108 -0.70 11.50 -7.20
C LEU A 108 -1.83 12.42 -6.70
N ILE A 109 -2.66 11.90 -5.80
CA ILE A 109 -3.79 12.63 -5.19
C ILE A 109 -3.32 13.43 -3.97
N GLU A 110 -2.49 12.82 -3.13
CA GLU A 110 -2.04 13.41 -1.88
C GLU A 110 -0.62 12.93 -1.53
N LEU A 111 0.21 13.83 -0.99
CA LEU A 111 1.50 13.50 -0.41
C LEU A 111 1.51 13.91 1.07
N GLN A 112 1.84 12.95 1.93
CA GLN A 112 2.00 13.16 3.36
C GLN A 112 3.41 12.78 3.80
N TYR A 113 3.84 13.31 4.94
CA TYR A 113 5.17 13.14 5.49
C TYR A 113 5.13 12.98 7.01
N TRP A 114 6.03 12.13 7.51
CA TRP A 114 6.37 11.99 8.92
C TRP A 114 7.87 11.81 9.08
N ASN A 115 8.49 12.52 10.02
CA ASN A 115 9.93 12.51 10.23
C ASN A 115 10.46 11.28 11.02
N GLY A 116 9.61 10.30 11.32
CA GLY A 116 9.99 9.13 12.11
C GLY A 116 10.16 9.38 13.62
N ALA A 117 9.90 10.60 14.11
CA ALA A 117 10.09 10.94 15.52
C ALA A 117 8.77 11.11 16.26
N GLY A 118 8.74 10.64 17.51
CA GLY A 118 7.57 10.76 18.39
C GLY A 118 6.38 9.91 17.91
N PRO A 119 5.15 10.25 18.32
CA PRO A 119 3.95 9.59 17.82
C PRO A 119 3.81 9.76 16.30
N MET A 120 3.39 8.70 15.63
CA MET A 120 3.16 8.73 14.19
C MET A 120 2.05 9.72 13.83
N SER A 121 2.39 10.68 12.99
CA SER A 121 1.49 11.74 12.56
C SER A 121 1.89 12.24 11.18
N PHE A 122 1.18 11.77 10.16
CA PHE A 122 1.35 12.22 8.78
C PHE A 122 0.74 13.61 8.57
N SER A 123 1.47 14.46 7.86
CA SER A 123 1.00 15.80 7.48
C SER A 123 1.60 16.22 6.14
N SER A 124 0.95 17.15 5.43
CA SER A 124 1.51 17.70 4.21
C SER A 124 2.77 18.51 4.51
N LEU A 125 3.83 18.32 3.72
CA LEU A 125 5.10 19.03 3.86
C LEU A 125 5.18 20.18 2.85
N THR A 126 5.28 21.41 3.34
CA THR A 126 5.38 22.59 2.46
C THR A 126 6.71 22.60 1.73
N GLY A 127 6.66 22.89 0.42
CA GLY A 127 7.88 22.96 -0.41
C GLY A 127 8.43 21.60 -0.79
N VAL A 128 7.66 20.52 -0.57
CA VAL A 128 7.95 19.19 -1.13
C VAL A 128 6.77 18.76 -2.00
N SER A 129 7.05 18.37 -3.25
CA SER A 129 6.11 17.74 -4.18
C SER A 129 6.45 16.27 -4.35
N GLY A 130 5.55 15.50 -4.95
CA GLY A 130 5.82 14.13 -5.37
C GLY A 130 5.26 13.89 -6.76
N GLY A 131 5.62 12.77 -7.35
CA GLY A 131 5.13 12.37 -8.66
C GLY A 131 5.68 11.03 -9.08
N VAL A 132 5.28 10.61 -10.28
CA VAL A 132 5.76 9.38 -10.89
C VAL A 132 6.27 9.66 -12.31
N ALA A 133 7.39 9.06 -12.70
CA ALA A 133 8.00 9.22 -14.02
C ALA A 133 8.75 7.95 -14.48
N PRO A 134 8.83 7.63 -15.77
CA PRO A 134 8.24 8.38 -16.88
C PRO A 134 6.72 8.19 -16.95
N GLN A 135 6.04 9.21 -17.48
CA GLN A 135 4.62 9.14 -17.83
C GLN A 135 4.35 10.03 -19.06
N PRO A 136 3.33 9.72 -19.89
CA PRO A 136 2.48 8.54 -19.77
C PRO A 136 3.23 7.25 -20.15
N LEU A 137 2.71 6.13 -19.66
CA LEU A 137 3.13 4.78 -20.04
C LEU A 137 2.13 4.21 -21.07
N GLN A 138 2.44 3.06 -21.65
CA GLN A 138 1.57 2.46 -22.66
C GLN A 138 1.58 0.93 -22.57
N SER A 139 0.41 0.29 -22.62
CA SER A 139 0.31 -1.17 -22.76
C SER A 139 0.78 -1.64 -24.13
N PHE A 140 1.20 -2.90 -24.23
CA PHE A 140 1.54 -3.54 -25.49
C PHE A 140 0.29 -3.78 -26.36
N PRO A 141 0.46 -4.07 -27.67
CA PRO A 141 -0.67 -4.35 -28.58
C PRO A 141 -1.51 -5.58 -28.23
N ASP A 142 -1.02 -6.47 -27.37
CA ASP A 142 -1.76 -7.62 -26.83
C ASP A 142 -2.46 -7.30 -25.50
N GLY A 143 -2.29 -6.09 -24.95
CA GLY A 143 -2.85 -5.69 -23.66
C GLY A 143 -1.99 -6.11 -22.46
N GLY A 144 -0.82 -6.70 -22.66
CA GLY A 144 0.19 -6.85 -21.61
C GLY A 144 0.92 -5.54 -21.32
N PHE A 145 1.66 -5.47 -20.23
CA PHE A 145 2.41 -4.28 -19.84
C PHE A 145 3.50 -4.65 -18.85
N HIS A 146 4.70 -4.09 -18.97
CA HIS A 146 5.72 -4.20 -17.93
C HIS A 146 6.56 -2.93 -17.93
N SER A 147 6.65 -2.27 -16.78
CA SER A 147 7.38 -1.01 -16.63
C SER A 147 7.77 -0.75 -15.19
N HIS A 148 8.89 -0.08 -14.98
CA HIS A 148 9.35 0.35 -13.65
C HIS A 148 9.31 1.87 -13.53
N PRO A 149 8.11 2.50 -13.47
CA PRO A 149 8.02 3.93 -13.30
C PRO A 149 8.37 4.32 -11.87
N LEU A 150 9.13 5.39 -11.75
CA LEU A 150 9.76 5.87 -10.53
C LEU A 150 8.82 6.78 -9.77
N PHE A 151 8.50 6.45 -8.51
CA PHE A 151 7.87 7.39 -7.57
C PHE A 151 8.95 8.16 -6.83
N GLY A 152 8.88 9.49 -6.89
CA GLY A 152 9.85 10.36 -6.25
C GLY A 152 9.17 11.52 -5.51
N VAL A 153 9.93 12.12 -4.60
CA VAL A 153 9.56 13.37 -3.92
C VAL A 153 10.62 14.42 -4.19
N GLU A 154 10.24 15.67 -4.39
CA GLU A 154 11.13 16.79 -4.75
C GLU A 154 11.00 17.93 -3.75
N GLY A 155 12.11 18.45 -3.25
CA GLY A 155 12.13 19.68 -2.48
C GLY A 155 12.30 20.92 -3.37
N ALA A 156 11.75 22.05 -2.96
CA ALA A 156 11.82 23.33 -3.67
C ALA A 156 13.25 23.93 -3.65
N GLY A 157 14.17 23.33 -4.39
CA GLY A 157 15.58 23.76 -4.51
C GLY A 157 16.53 23.19 -3.46
N ALA A 158 16.09 22.20 -2.67
CA ALA A 158 16.90 21.47 -1.69
C ALA A 158 16.48 20.00 -1.64
N ALA A 159 17.32 19.16 -1.05
CA ALA A 159 16.95 17.77 -0.80
C ALA A 159 15.72 17.69 0.13
N PRO A 160 14.73 16.85 -0.18
CA PRO A 160 13.66 16.52 0.75
C PRO A 160 14.26 16.00 2.07
N PRO A 161 13.66 16.32 3.22
CA PRO A 161 14.14 15.83 4.51
C PRO A 161 14.02 14.30 4.61
N ALA A 162 14.93 13.68 5.36
CA ALA A 162 14.81 12.27 5.72
C ALA A 162 13.54 12.01 6.54
N GLY A 163 12.87 10.90 6.26
CA GLY A 163 11.61 10.51 6.87
C GLY A 163 10.78 9.60 5.97
N VAL A 164 9.55 9.32 6.43
CA VAL A 164 8.57 8.50 5.73
C VAL A 164 7.60 9.39 4.97
N TYR A 165 7.42 9.10 3.70
CA TYR A 165 6.47 9.73 2.79
C TYR A 165 5.34 8.77 2.47
N VAL A 166 4.12 9.26 2.37
CA VAL A 166 2.96 8.48 1.94
C VAL A 166 2.33 9.20 0.76
N GLY A 167 2.47 8.62 -0.42
CA GLY A 167 1.73 9.02 -1.60
C GLY A 167 0.41 8.25 -1.67
N LYS A 168 -0.71 8.95 -1.82
CA LYS A 168 -1.99 8.35 -2.21
C LYS A 168 -2.16 8.54 -3.71
N LEU A 169 -2.29 7.45 -4.46
CA LEU A 169 -2.30 7.44 -5.92
C LEU A 169 -3.53 6.72 -6.49
N THR A 170 -3.83 6.97 -7.76
CA THR A 170 -4.72 6.15 -8.60
C THR A 170 -4.06 5.88 -9.95
N VAL A 171 -4.51 4.85 -10.66
CA VAL A 171 -4.10 4.58 -12.04
C VAL A 171 -5.27 4.83 -12.98
N SER A 172 -5.01 5.60 -14.04
CA SER A 172 -5.91 5.80 -15.17
C SER A 172 -5.39 4.98 -16.35
N VAL A 173 -6.26 4.18 -16.97
CA VAL A 173 -5.98 3.43 -18.21
C VAL A 173 -6.99 3.88 -19.26
N GLU A 174 -6.52 4.22 -20.47
CA GLU A 174 -7.39 4.66 -21.55
C GLU A 174 -8.53 3.66 -21.80
N GLY A 175 -9.77 4.14 -21.74
CA GLY A 175 -10.97 3.34 -21.97
C GLY A 175 -11.53 2.64 -20.72
N LEU A 176 -10.88 2.77 -19.55
CA LEU A 176 -11.36 2.29 -18.26
C LEU A 176 -11.67 3.47 -17.32
N SER A 177 -12.44 3.24 -16.26
CA SER A 177 -12.46 4.17 -15.12
C SER A 177 -11.21 4.03 -14.25
N ASP A 178 -10.85 5.11 -13.55
CA ASP A 178 -9.71 5.14 -12.63
C ASP A 178 -9.78 4.04 -11.56
N SER A 179 -8.62 3.56 -11.14
CA SER A 179 -8.51 2.62 -10.03
C SER A 179 -9.01 3.19 -8.72
N ASP A 180 -9.34 2.29 -7.80
CA ASP A 180 -9.42 2.66 -6.39
C ASP A 180 -8.05 3.20 -5.92
N PRO A 181 -8.02 4.07 -4.90
CA PRO A 181 -6.77 4.62 -4.42
C PRO A 181 -5.87 3.54 -3.80
N TYR A 182 -4.60 3.60 -4.16
CA TYR A 182 -3.52 2.83 -3.53
C TYR A 182 -2.51 3.78 -2.90
N TYR A 183 -1.62 3.23 -2.07
CA TYR A 183 -0.68 3.98 -1.27
C TYR A 183 0.75 3.51 -1.53
N MET A 184 1.66 4.46 -1.69
CA MET A 184 3.10 4.24 -1.74
C MET A 184 3.72 4.81 -0.47
N VAL A 185 4.28 3.94 0.38
CA VAL A 185 4.96 4.31 1.63
C VAL A 185 6.47 4.28 1.39
N SER A 186 7.05 5.47 1.23
CA SER A 186 8.45 5.62 0.83
C SER A 186 9.33 6.13 1.96
N LEU A 187 10.59 5.69 2.00
CA LEU A 187 11.58 6.13 2.99
C LEU A 187 12.72 6.90 2.34
N ILE A 188 13.04 8.08 2.89
CA ILE A 188 14.35 8.73 2.71
C ILE A 188 15.12 8.58 4.02
N SER A 189 16.32 7.99 3.96
CA SER A 189 17.17 7.80 5.14
C SER A 189 18.63 8.11 4.87
N ASP A 190 19.27 8.86 5.77
CA ASP A 190 20.70 9.18 5.71
C ASP A 190 21.59 7.92 5.71
N SER A 191 21.13 6.82 6.32
CA SER A 191 21.81 5.52 6.29
C SER A 191 22.01 4.98 4.88
N VAL A 192 21.17 5.42 3.93
CA VAL A 192 21.22 5.01 2.54
C VAL A 192 21.77 6.15 1.68
N THR A 193 21.26 7.36 1.84
CA THR A 193 21.65 8.51 0.99
C THR A 193 23.10 8.95 1.21
N ALA A 194 23.72 8.62 2.36
CA ALA A 194 25.14 8.89 2.61
C ALA A 194 26.10 7.88 1.94
N ILE A 195 25.59 6.76 1.40
CA ILE A 195 26.40 5.77 0.70
C ILE A 195 26.80 6.33 -0.67
N THR A 196 28.10 6.46 -0.91
CA THR A 196 28.65 7.04 -2.15
C THR A 196 28.77 6.04 -3.28
N ASP A 197 28.91 4.76 -2.95
CA ASP A 197 28.95 3.67 -3.91
C ASP A 197 27.52 3.30 -4.32
N GLU A 198 27.23 3.35 -5.62
CA GLU A 198 25.87 3.21 -6.15
C GLU A 198 25.32 1.79 -5.95
N ASP A 199 26.12 0.77 -6.27
CA ASP A 199 25.73 -0.63 -6.12
C ASP A 199 25.44 -0.97 -4.66
N HIS A 200 26.32 -0.56 -3.74
CA HIS A 200 26.10 -0.76 -2.30
C HIS A 200 24.89 0.03 -1.78
N ARG A 201 24.60 1.19 -2.37
CA ARG A 201 23.43 1.99 -1.98
C ARG A 201 22.11 1.31 -2.38
N ILE A 202 22.08 0.68 -3.55
CA ILE A 202 20.95 -0.12 -4.03
C ILE A 202 20.77 -1.35 -3.14
N GLU A 203 21.85 -2.10 -2.88
CA GLU A 203 21.82 -3.25 -1.97
C GLU A 203 21.28 -2.89 -0.58
N ALA A 204 21.70 -1.73 -0.04
CA ALA A 204 21.22 -1.23 1.24
C ALA A 204 19.71 -0.92 1.22
N ALA A 205 19.22 -0.27 0.17
CA ALA A 205 17.81 0.07 0.01
C ALA A 205 16.93 -1.19 -0.05
N GLU A 206 17.36 -2.19 -0.83
CA GLU A 206 16.67 -3.48 -0.95
C GLU A 206 16.67 -4.27 0.36
N ALA A 207 17.82 -4.32 1.05
CA ALA A 207 17.94 -4.99 2.34
C ALA A 207 17.03 -4.35 3.39
N ILE A 208 16.96 -3.02 3.45
CA ILE A 208 16.05 -2.30 4.36
C ILE A 208 14.60 -2.60 4.01
N GLY A 209 14.22 -2.52 2.73
CA GLY A 209 12.86 -2.86 2.26
C GLY A 209 12.45 -4.27 2.68
N ALA A 210 13.34 -5.25 2.52
CA ALA A 210 13.11 -6.64 2.90
C ALA A 210 12.97 -6.85 4.41
N LEU A 211 13.77 -6.15 5.22
CA LEU A 211 13.66 -6.21 6.68
C LEU A 211 12.32 -5.63 7.16
N VAL A 212 11.97 -4.44 6.65
CA VAL A 212 10.75 -3.69 7.00
C VAL A 212 9.50 -4.48 6.61
N ARG A 213 9.51 -5.05 5.40
CA ARG A 213 8.51 -6.02 4.93
C ARG A 213 8.24 -7.08 5.98
N ASN A 214 9.27 -7.88 6.28
CA ASN A 214 9.13 -9.11 7.03
C ASN A 214 8.60 -8.79 8.43
N TYR A 215 9.06 -7.69 9.00
CA TYR A 215 8.56 -7.18 10.26
C TYR A 215 7.10 -6.72 10.17
N ALA A 216 6.72 -5.94 9.15
CA ALA A 216 5.35 -5.45 9.00
C ALA A 216 4.31 -6.57 8.74
N ALA A 217 4.73 -7.70 8.17
CA ALA A 217 3.87 -8.87 7.92
C ALA A 217 3.63 -9.71 9.18
N ASP A 218 4.67 -9.95 9.99
CA ASP A 218 4.55 -10.66 11.26
C ASP A 218 5.50 -10.07 12.32
N PRO A 219 5.09 -9.00 13.03
CA PRO A 219 5.92 -8.34 14.03
C PRO A 219 6.29 -9.24 15.23
N LEU A 220 5.58 -10.35 15.42
CA LEU A 220 5.78 -11.28 16.54
C LEU A 220 6.79 -12.37 16.21
N ALA A 221 6.84 -12.82 14.96
CA ALA A 221 7.78 -13.85 14.51
C ALA A 221 9.03 -13.29 13.83
N SER A 222 8.97 -12.07 13.29
CA SER A 222 10.10 -11.45 12.57
C SER A 222 11.01 -10.66 13.50
N PRO A 223 12.34 -10.67 13.24
CA PRO A 223 13.27 -9.83 13.96
C PRO A 223 13.02 -8.34 13.68
N THR A 224 13.38 -7.48 14.63
CA THR A 224 13.40 -6.03 14.45
C THR A 224 14.17 -5.65 13.18
N PRO A 225 13.65 -4.76 12.32
CA PRO A 225 14.27 -4.40 11.05
C PRO A 225 15.47 -3.48 11.29
N VAL A 226 16.62 -4.07 11.63
CA VAL A 226 17.87 -3.35 11.89
C VAL A 226 18.83 -3.55 10.72
N TYR A 227 19.25 -2.46 10.08
CA TYR A 227 20.29 -2.47 9.04
C TYR A 227 21.48 -1.61 9.50
N GLU A 228 22.68 -2.21 9.50
CA GLU A 228 23.93 -1.58 9.99
C GLU A 228 23.83 -0.87 11.36
N GLY A 229 23.00 -1.42 12.26
CA GLY A 229 22.80 -0.87 13.61
C GLY A 229 21.78 0.27 13.69
N VAL A 230 21.12 0.63 12.59
CA VAL A 230 20.00 1.56 12.55
C VAL A 230 18.68 0.80 12.55
N ASP A 231 17.78 1.20 13.45
CA ASP A 231 16.46 0.58 13.62
C ASP A 231 15.42 1.25 12.70
N PHE A 232 14.81 0.47 11.81
CA PHE A 232 13.78 0.89 10.87
C PHE A 232 12.36 0.48 11.31
N THR A 233 12.16 0.15 12.59
CA THR A 233 10.83 -0.22 13.12
C THR A 233 9.82 0.90 12.88
N TYR A 234 10.23 2.16 12.98
CA TYR A 234 9.36 3.31 12.69
C TYR A 234 8.79 3.25 11.26
N TYR A 235 9.58 2.82 10.29
CA TYR A 235 9.14 2.70 8.90
C TYR A 235 8.18 1.52 8.72
N ALA A 236 8.44 0.39 9.37
CA ALA A 236 7.51 -0.74 9.38
C ALA A 236 6.17 -0.42 10.05
N GLU A 237 6.20 0.29 11.18
CA GLU A 237 5.00 0.79 11.84
C GLU A 237 4.22 1.73 10.91
N ALA A 238 4.90 2.60 10.15
CA ALA A 238 4.24 3.48 9.19
C ALA A 238 3.52 2.70 8.09
N VAL A 239 4.15 1.66 7.53
CA VAL A 239 3.51 0.76 6.55
C VAL A 239 2.26 0.12 7.16
N MET A 240 2.37 -0.44 8.36
CA MET A 240 1.24 -1.06 9.07
C MET A 240 0.11 -0.06 9.36
N HIS A 241 0.45 1.18 9.73
CA HIS A 241 -0.53 2.22 9.98
C HIS A 241 -1.29 2.60 8.71
N VAL A 242 -0.58 2.78 7.59
CA VAL A 242 -1.21 3.07 6.29
C VAL A 242 -2.10 1.91 5.86
N ARG A 243 -1.66 0.65 6.02
CA ARG A 243 -2.51 -0.53 5.78
C ARG A 243 -3.82 -0.48 6.59
N GLY A 244 -3.73 -0.16 7.87
CA GLY A 244 -4.92 -0.03 8.73
C GLY A 244 -5.85 1.15 8.37
N MET A 245 -5.34 2.18 7.68
CA MET A 245 -6.16 3.27 7.13
C MET A 245 -6.74 2.94 5.76
N ALA A 246 -6.00 2.20 4.94
CA ALA A 246 -6.34 1.85 3.56
C ALA A 246 -7.34 0.68 3.48
N SER A 247 -7.41 -0.17 4.51
CA SER A 247 -8.46 -1.19 4.62
C SER A 247 -9.83 -0.50 4.64
N VAL A 248 -10.61 -0.69 3.56
CA VAL A 248 -12.01 -0.27 3.47
C VAL A 248 -12.73 -0.82 4.70
N PRO A 249 -13.54 -0.03 5.43
CA PRO A 249 -14.29 -0.56 6.56
C PRO A 249 -15.11 -1.76 6.10
N GLU A 250 -14.83 -2.95 6.64
CA GLU A 250 -15.52 -4.15 6.18
C GLU A 250 -17.04 -3.92 6.16
N PRO A 251 -17.76 -4.30 5.08
CA PRO A 251 -19.21 -4.15 4.99
C PRO A 251 -19.94 -4.74 6.21
N ALA A 252 -19.36 -5.76 6.83
CA ALA A 252 -19.82 -6.38 8.06
C ALA A 252 -19.98 -5.38 9.22
N SER A 253 -19.13 -4.36 9.32
CA SER A 253 -19.23 -3.31 10.33
C SER A 253 -20.51 -2.48 10.18
N GLY A 254 -20.89 -2.16 8.93
CA GLY A 254 -22.15 -1.49 8.63
C GLY A 254 -23.37 -2.36 8.95
N VAL A 255 -23.30 -3.65 8.61
CA VAL A 255 -24.36 -4.63 8.92
C VAL A 255 -24.50 -4.84 10.44
N LEU A 256 -23.39 -4.86 11.18
CA LEU A 256 -23.41 -5.02 12.64
C LEU A 256 -24.07 -3.82 13.32
N VAL A 257 -23.75 -2.59 12.87
CA VAL A 257 -24.39 -1.36 13.37
C VAL A 257 -25.88 -1.34 13.01
N ALA A 258 -26.25 -1.72 11.78
CA ALA A 258 -27.65 -1.80 11.36
C ALA A 258 -28.45 -2.84 12.16
N LEU A 259 -27.87 -4.02 12.42
CA LEU A 259 -28.47 -5.05 13.27
C LEU A 259 -28.60 -4.55 14.73
N CYS A 260 -27.57 -3.91 15.29
CA CYS A 260 -27.63 -3.32 16.64
C CYS A 260 -28.75 -2.28 16.77
N LEU A 261 -28.92 -1.43 15.76
CA LEU A 261 -29.99 -0.43 15.73
C LEU A 261 -31.38 -1.07 15.57
N ALA A 262 -31.51 -2.11 14.74
CA ALA A 262 -32.75 -2.85 14.56
C ALA A 262 -33.19 -3.57 15.85
N PHE A 263 -32.26 -4.21 16.56
CA PHE A 263 -32.55 -4.84 17.86
C PHE A 263 -32.85 -3.81 18.96
N GLY A 264 -32.18 -2.66 18.96
CA GLY A 264 -32.47 -1.55 19.89
C GLY A 264 -33.86 -0.94 19.67
N ALA A 265 -34.31 -0.81 18.42
CA ALA A 265 -35.63 -0.31 18.09
C ALA A 265 -36.74 -1.29 18.49
N ALA A 266 -36.56 -2.59 18.21
CA ALA A 266 -37.53 -3.63 18.59
C ALA A 266 -37.75 -3.71 20.11
N ALA A 267 -36.69 -3.54 20.89
CA ALA A 267 -36.76 -3.54 22.37
C ALA A 267 -37.51 -2.32 22.95
N ARG A 268 -37.55 -1.17 22.25
CA ARG A 268 -38.32 0.01 22.67
C ARG A 268 -39.82 -0.15 22.44
N VAL A 269 -40.22 -0.73 21.30
CA VAL A 269 -41.64 -0.93 20.95
C VAL A 269 -42.33 -1.87 21.94
N GLN A 270 -41.63 -2.88 22.45
CA GLN A 270 -42.19 -3.81 23.44
C GLN A 270 -42.42 -3.21 24.84
N ARG A 271 -41.77 -2.09 25.19
CA ARG A 271 -41.95 -1.44 26.50
C ARG A 271 -43.09 -0.43 26.53
N SER A 272 -43.56 0.04 25.37
CA SER A 272 -44.68 0.99 25.27
C SER A 272 -46.07 0.33 25.26
N SER A 273 -46.14 -1.00 25.37
CA SER A 273 -47.39 -1.77 25.27
C SER A 273 -47.84 -2.38 26.60
N PHE A 274 -47.31 -1.89 27.74
CA PHE A 274 -47.74 -2.26 29.09
C PHE A 274 -48.02 -1.03 29.94
#